data_AF-A0A0G4N8I2-F1
#
_entry.id   AF-A0A0G4N8I2-F1
#
_cell.length_a   1.000
_cell.length_b   1.000
_cell.length_c   1.000
_cell.angle_alpha   90.00
_cell.angle_beta   90.00
_cell.angle_gamma   90.00
#
_symmetry.space_group_name_H-M   'P 1'
#
loop_
_entity.id
_entity.type
_entity.pdbx_description
1 polymer ?
#
loop_
_entity_poly.entity_id
_entity_poly.type
_entity_poly.pdbx_seq_one_letter_code
_entity_poly.pdbx_strand_id
1 'polypeptide(L)'
;PKIDPPALAFKSVGTGSEQLNYGKVYSGLYEFEGNVVPYLVVVKVGKESEQSKTKPGNRGKRDSQILLMSFLNRVHHRSPMNPLELEMFHQINNIIGVDPELYEYLFMVDADTSVREDSLNRLVAACANDGKIAGICGETALQNDEKTWWTMIQVYEYFISHHLAKAFESLFGSVTCLPGCFTMYRLRTADKGKPLIISDGVIQEYSVCDVDTLHKKNLLALGEDRYLTTLMTKHFPFMSYKFIPDAYCQTAAPESWSVLLSQRRRWINSTMHNLFELMQLKEMCGFCCFSMRFVVFIDLFGTIILPATCVYLGYLIYLVSSGTGQFPLISIIMLAAVYGLQALIFILKRQWQHIGWMIIYILAFPIYSFVLPIYSFWNQDNFSWGNTRIVIG
;
A
#
# COMPACT_ATOMS: atom_id res chain seq x y z
N PRO A 1 -19.73 -19.92 -15.08
CA PRO A 1 -19.78 -19.56 -16.52
C PRO A 1 -20.20 -20.77 -17.36
N LYS A 2 -21.05 -20.60 -18.39
CA LYS A 2 -21.46 -21.70 -19.30
C LYS A 2 -20.38 -22.08 -20.33
N ILE A 3 -19.38 -21.21 -20.51
CA ILE A 3 -18.28 -21.38 -21.46
C ILE A 3 -16.97 -21.24 -20.70
N ASP A 4 -16.05 -22.18 -20.90
CA ASP A 4 -14.67 -22.12 -20.40
C ASP A 4 -13.77 -21.55 -21.52
N PRO A 5 -13.26 -20.32 -21.39
CA PRO A 5 -12.44 -19.67 -22.42
C PRO A 5 -11.04 -20.32 -22.53
N PRO A 6 -10.39 -20.18 -23.69
CA PRO A 6 -9.04 -20.71 -23.88
C PRO A 6 -8.03 -20.03 -22.97
N ALA A 7 -7.00 -20.76 -22.58
CA ALA A 7 -5.85 -20.22 -21.86
C ALA A 7 -4.90 -19.53 -22.84
N LEU A 8 -4.66 -18.23 -22.65
CA LEU A 8 -3.88 -17.39 -23.55
C LEU A 8 -2.57 -16.95 -22.89
N ALA A 9 -1.49 -17.01 -23.65
CA ALA A 9 -0.15 -16.73 -23.15
C ALA A 9 0.06 -15.23 -22.88
N PHE A 10 0.80 -14.91 -21.83
CA PHE A 10 1.27 -13.57 -21.51
C PHE A 10 2.60 -13.61 -20.75
N LYS A 11 3.27 -12.45 -20.68
CA LYS A 11 4.50 -12.29 -19.90
C LYS A 11 4.16 -11.83 -18.48
N SER A 12 4.69 -12.56 -17.50
CA SER A 12 4.44 -12.43 -16.07
C SER A 12 5.74 -12.11 -15.32
N VAL A 13 5.64 -11.57 -14.10
CA VAL A 13 6.79 -11.06 -13.31
C VAL A 13 7.54 -12.19 -12.55
N GLY A 14 7.60 -13.39 -13.14
CA GLY A 14 8.29 -14.56 -12.60
C GLY A 14 9.78 -14.63 -12.96
N THR A 15 10.51 -15.58 -12.38
CA THR A 15 11.93 -15.81 -12.71
C THR A 15 12.11 -16.91 -13.75
N GLY A 16 13.06 -16.72 -14.67
CA GLY A 16 13.37 -17.70 -15.71
C GLY A 16 12.13 -18.19 -16.48
N SER A 17 11.86 -19.49 -16.42
CA SER A 17 10.72 -20.10 -17.13
C SER A 17 9.34 -19.66 -16.60
N GLU A 18 9.27 -19.11 -15.39
CA GLU A 18 8.02 -18.64 -14.78
C GLU A 18 7.54 -17.29 -15.33
N GLN A 19 8.32 -16.65 -16.21
CA GLN A 19 7.89 -15.46 -16.96
C GLN A 19 6.81 -15.76 -17.98
N LEU A 20 6.77 -16.99 -18.54
CA LEU A 20 5.67 -17.41 -19.39
C LEU A 20 4.53 -17.90 -18.51
N ASN A 21 3.38 -17.25 -18.61
CA ASN A 21 2.18 -17.59 -17.89
C ASN A 21 0.98 -17.60 -18.84
N TYR A 22 -0.12 -18.21 -18.42
CA TYR A 22 -1.35 -18.30 -19.19
C TYR A 22 -2.51 -17.77 -18.36
N GLY A 23 -3.42 -17.05 -19.02
CA GLY A 23 -4.61 -16.47 -18.41
C GLY A 23 -5.86 -16.83 -19.19
N LYS A 24 -6.98 -16.89 -18.49
CA LYS A 24 -8.32 -17.02 -19.05
C LYS A 24 -9.09 -15.73 -18.79
N VAL A 25 -9.76 -15.20 -19.80
CA VAL A 25 -10.51 -13.93 -19.70
C VAL A 25 -12.00 -14.25 -19.70
N TYR A 26 -12.69 -13.72 -18.70
CA TYR A 26 -14.14 -13.76 -18.58
C TYR A 26 -14.65 -12.32 -18.53
N SER A 27 -15.81 -12.07 -19.11
CA SER A 27 -16.50 -10.79 -19.01
C SER A 27 -17.96 -11.03 -18.63
N GLY A 28 -18.61 -9.97 -18.15
CA GLY A 28 -20.03 -10.02 -17.84
C GLY A 28 -20.53 -8.67 -17.34
N LEU A 29 -21.81 -8.68 -16.98
CA LEU A 29 -22.50 -7.56 -16.38
C LEU A 29 -22.93 -7.97 -14.97
N TYR A 30 -22.59 -7.16 -13.98
CA TYR A 30 -23.06 -7.31 -12.62
C TYR A 30 -24.17 -6.29 -12.37
N GLU A 31 -25.37 -6.77 -12.06
CA GLU A 31 -26.53 -5.92 -11.78
C GLU A 31 -26.80 -5.88 -10.29
N PHE A 32 -26.90 -4.67 -9.74
CA PHE A 32 -27.23 -4.43 -8.34
C PHE A 32 -28.03 -3.14 -8.20
N GLU A 33 -29.20 -3.23 -7.58
CA GLU A 33 -30.10 -2.08 -7.36
C GLU A 33 -30.39 -1.24 -8.62
N GLY A 34 -30.56 -1.91 -9.77
CA GLY A 34 -30.82 -1.26 -11.06
C GLY A 34 -29.60 -0.62 -11.71
N ASN A 35 -28.42 -0.68 -11.08
CA ASN A 35 -27.16 -0.29 -11.67
C ASN A 35 -26.49 -1.51 -12.32
N VAL A 36 -25.94 -1.32 -13.51
CA VAL A 36 -25.21 -2.34 -14.25
C VAL A 36 -23.74 -1.97 -14.31
N VAL A 37 -22.89 -2.82 -13.75
CA VAL A 37 -21.43 -2.65 -13.75
C VAL A 37 -20.83 -3.72 -14.66
N PRO A 38 -20.27 -3.35 -15.82
CA PRO A 38 -19.51 -4.30 -16.62
C PRO A 38 -18.23 -4.69 -15.90
N TYR A 39 -17.88 -5.96 -15.96
CA TYR A 39 -16.67 -6.48 -15.35
C TYR A 39 -15.89 -7.38 -16.30
N LEU A 40 -14.58 -7.46 -16.03
CA LEU A 40 -13.67 -8.38 -16.67
C LEU A 40 -12.88 -9.11 -15.58
N VAL A 41 -12.84 -10.44 -15.63
CA VAL A 41 -12.07 -11.29 -14.72
C VAL A 41 -10.98 -12.00 -15.51
N VAL A 42 -9.73 -11.75 -15.12
CA VAL A 42 -8.58 -12.51 -15.62
C VAL A 42 -8.17 -13.56 -14.60
N VAL A 43 -8.28 -14.83 -14.95
CA VAL A 43 -7.84 -15.95 -14.13
C VAL A 43 -6.49 -16.43 -14.62
N LYS A 44 -5.43 -16.21 -13.83
CA LYS A 44 -4.09 -16.75 -14.12
C LYS A 44 -4.09 -18.25 -13.82
N VAL A 45 -3.73 -19.06 -14.81
CA VAL A 45 -3.76 -20.53 -14.73
C VAL A 45 -2.38 -21.16 -14.81
N GLY A 46 -1.32 -20.42 -15.16
CA GLY A 46 0.03 -20.97 -15.23
C GLY A 46 0.23 -21.88 -16.45
N LYS A 47 1.44 -22.42 -16.56
CA LYS A 47 1.74 -23.42 -17.59
C LYS A 47 1.09 -24.75 -17.26
N GLU A 48 1.03 -25.65 -18.25
CA GLU A 48 0.59 -27.03 -18.04
C GLU A 48 1.41 -27.75 -16.95
N SER A 49 2.72 -27.49 -16.91
CA SER A 49 3.61 -28.04 -15.87
C SER A 49 3.34 -27.53 -14.45
N GLU A 50 2.50 -26.51 -14.29
CA GLU A 50 2.17 -25.91 -13.00
C GLU A 50 0.78 -26.31 -12.49
N GLN A 51 0.00 -27.08 -13.25
CA GLN A 51 -1.37 -27.44 -12.88
C GLN A 51 -1.44 -28.30 -11.62
N SER A 52 -0.36 -28.98 -11.25
CA SER A 52 -0.24 -29.75 -10.00
C SER A 52 0.07 -28.89 -8.77
N LYS A 53 0.47 -27.61 -8.95
CA LYS A 53 0.75 -26.70 -7.83
C LYS A 53 -0.56 -26.27 -7.17
N THR A 54 -0.51 -25.92 -5.88
CA THR A 54 -1.70 -25.42 -5.13
C THR A 54 -2.28 -24.14 -5.71
N LYS A 55 -1.44 -23.28 -6.32
CA LYS A 55 -1.84 -21.99 -6.92
C LYS A 55 -1.14 -21.80 -8.28
N PRO A 56 -1.58 -22.51 -9.33
CA PRO A 56 -0.99 -22.42 -10.67
C PRO A 56 -1.02 -20.98 -11.19
N GLY A 57 0.08 -20.51 -11.80
CA GLY A 57 0.16 -19.17 -12.40
C GLY A 57 0.15 -17.99 -11.42
N ASN A 58 0.13 -18.22 -10.11
CA ASN A 58 0.18 -17.12 -9.15
C ASN A 58 1.60 -16.55 -9.03
N ARG A 59 1.75 -15.25 -9.26
CA ARG A 59 2.98 -14.45 -9.10
C ARG A 59 2.78 -13.21 -8.22
N GLY A 60 1.74 -13.22 -7.38
CA GLY A 60 1.43 -12.13 -6.45
C GLY A 60 0.65 -10.97 -7.06
N LYS A 61 0.43 -9.94 -6.22
CA LYS A 61 -0.36 -8.74 -6.53
C LYS A 61 0.31 -7.88 -7.62
N ARG A 62 1.62 -7.62 -7.46
CA ARG A 62 2.45 -6.86 -8.42
C ARG A 62 2.31 -7.36 -9.86
N ASP A 63 2.26 -8.67 -10.06
CA ASP A 63 2.10 -9.26 -11.38
C ASP A 63 0.75 -8.91 -12.02
N SER A 64 -0.33 -8.92 -11.25
CA SER A 64 -1.64 -8.49 -11.74
C SER A 64 -1.68 -6.98 -12.03
N GLN A 65 -1.01 -6.16 -11.21
CA GLN A 65 -0.88 -4.72 -11.46
C GLN A 65 -0.11 -4.46 -12.76
N ILE A 66 1.04 -5.13 -12.96
CA ILE A 66 1.84 -5.02 -14.19
C ILE A 66 1.07 -5.48 -15.42
N LEU A 67 0.31 -6.58 -15.34
CA LEU A 67 -0.51 -7.04 -16.46
C LEU A 67 -1.50 -5.95 -16.90
N LEU A 68 -2.22 -5.35 -15.96
CA LEU A 68 -3.20 -4.29 -16.25
C LEU A 68 -2.52 -3.00 -16.73
N MET A 69 -1.45 -2.57 -16.07
CA MET A 69 -0.70 -1.36 -16.44
C MET A 69 -0.09 -1.52 -17.84
N SER A 70 0.48 -2.69 -18.16
CA SER A 70 1.05 -2.99 -19.48
C SER A 70 -0.04 -3.01 -20.55
N PHE A 71 -1.19 -3.63 -20.28
CA PHE A 71 -2.33 -3.59 -21.18
C PHE A 71 -2.75 -2.16 -21.51
N LEU A 72 -2.95 -1.30 -20.50
CA LEU A 72 -3.36 0.09 -20.70
C LEU A 72 -2.28 0.95 -21.36
N ASN A 73 -1.00 0.69 -21.07
CA ASN A 73 0.13 1.30 -21.78
C ASN A 73 0.08 0.98 -23.28
N ARG A 74 -0.15 -0.30 -23.63
CA ARG A 74 -0.23 -0.72 -25.03
C ARG A 74 -1.43 -0.14 -25.76
N VAL A 75 -2.58 -0.03 -25.07
CA VAL A 75 -3.75 0.71 -25.59
C VAL A 75 -3.34 2.15 -25.89
N HIS A 76 -2.69 2.84 -24.94
CA HIS A 76 -2.29 4.23 -25.11
C HIS A 76 -1.31 4.46 -26.27
N HIS A 77 -0.32 3.58 -26.43
CA HIS A 77 0.68 3.69 -27.50
C HIS A 77 0.28 3.00 -28.81
N ARG A 78 -0.88 2.32 -28.84
CA ARG A 78 -1.32 1.46 -29.94
C ARG A 78 -0.25 0.43 -30.33
N SER A 79 0.44 -0.10 -29.34
CA SER A 79 1.56 -1.02 -29.55
C SER A 79 1.09 -2.48 -29.60
N PRO A 80 1.88 -3.40 -30.18
CA PRO A 80 1.49 -4.80 -30.31
C PRO A 80 1.19 -5.45 -28.95
N MET A 81 0.04 -6.12 -28.86
CA MET A 81 -0.44 -6.82 -27.66
C MET A 81 -0.15 -8.32 -27.75
N ASN A 82 0.04 -8.95 -26.59
CA ASN A 82 0.11 -10.41 -26.48
C ASN A 82 -1.30 -11.05 -26.59
N PRO A 83 -1.41 -12.38 -26.76
CA PRO A 83 -2.71 -13.04 -26.93
C PRO A 83 -3.72 -12.75 -25.82
N LEU A 84 -3.29 -12.72 -24.55
CA LEU A 84 -4.17 -12.43 -23.43
C LEU A 84 -4.65 -10.97 -23.45
N GLU A 85 -3.76 -10.03 -23.71
CA GLU A 85 -4.06 -8.60 -23.83
C GLU A 85 -5.02 -8.31 -24.99
N LEU A 86 -4.87 -9.01 -26.12
CA LEU A 86 -5.80 -8.93 -27.25
C LEU A 86 -7.21 -9.40 -26.89
N GLU A 87 -7.30 -10.50 -26.15
CA GLU A 87 -8.59 -10.99 -25.65
C GLU A 87 -9.21 -10.02 -24.63
N MET A 88 -8.40 -9.47 -23.72
CA MET A 88 -8.86 -8.41 -22.81
C MET A 88 -9.39 -7.19 -23.59
N PHE A 89 -8.66 -6.75 -24.64
CA PHE A 89 -9.10 -5.67 -25.51
C PHE A 89 -10.43 -6.00 -26.19
N HIS A 90 -10.56 -7.20 -26.76
CA HIS A 90 -11.79 -7.66 -27.41
C HIS A 90 -12.99 -7.63 -26.45
N GLN A 91 -12.82 -8.18 -25.25
CA GLN A 91 -13.88 -8.22 -24.24
C GLN A 91 -14.30 -6.82 -23.77
N ILE A 92 -13.33 -5.90 -23.58
CA ILE A 92 -13.62 -4.53 -23.16
C ILE A 92 -14.26 -3.72 -24.30
N ASN A 93 -13.66 -3.74 -25.48
CA ASN A 93 -14.08 -2.88 -26.58
C ASN A 93 -15.36 -3.39 -27.27
N ASN A 94 -15.49 -4.70 -27.48
CA ASN A 94 -16.55 -5.26 -28.33
C ASN A 94 -17.72 -5.84 -27.54
N ILE A 95 -17.48 -6.35 -26.33
CA ILE A 95 -18.53 -6.95 -25.49
C ILE A 95 -19.07 -5.95 -24.47
N ILE A 96 -18.17 -5.32 -23.70
CA ILE A 96 -18.55 -4.26 -22.76
C ILE A 96 -18.93 -2.97 -23.52
N GLY A 97 -18.28 -2.70 -24.65
CA GLY A 97 -18.64 -1.58 -25.53
C GLY A 97 -18.04 -0.23 -25.12
N VAL A 98 -16.99 -0.23 -24.30
CA VAL A 98 -16.28 0.98 -23.88
C VAL A 98 -14.83 0.89 -24.32
N ASP A 99 -14.38 1.82 -25.17
CA ASP A 99 -12.99 1.86 -25.60
C ASP A 99 -12.07 2.11 -24.38
N PRO A 100 -11.09 1.25 -24.10
CA PRO A 100 -10.18 1.42 -22.96
C PRO A 100 -9.32 2.70 -23.06
N GLU A 101 -9.21 3.33 -24.23
CA GLU A 101 -8.57 4.65 -24.40
C GLU A 101 -9.33 5.74 -23.62
N LEU A 102 -10.63 5.57 -23.34
CA LEU A 102 -11.46 6.54 -22.61
C LEU A 102 -11.25 6.51 -21.08
N TYR A 103 -10.62 5.47 -20.54
CA TYR A 103 -10.41 5.36 -19.09
C TYR A 103 -9.49 6.48 -18.58
N GLU A 104 -9.86 7.15 -17.50
CA GLU A 104 -9.07 8.27 -16.96
C GLU A 104 -8.32 7.90 -15.68
N TYR A 105 -8.91 7.02 -14.88
CA TYR A 105 -8.45 6.65 -13.56
C TYR A 105 -8.38 5.13 -13.41
N LEU A 106 -7.44 4.68 -12.58
CA LEU A 106 -7.29 3.31 -12.13
C LEU A 106 -7.46 3.26 -10.62
N PHE A 107 -8.57 2.69 -10.17
CA PHE A 107 -8.84 2.48 -8.76
C PHE A 107 -8.39 1.07 -8.33
N MET A 108 -7.50 1.01 -7.34
CA MET A 108 -6.99 -0.23 -6.75
C MET A 108 -7.60 -0.44 -5.37
N VAL A 109 -8.15 -1.63 -5.16
CA VAL A 109 -8.80 -2.04 -3.91
C VAL A 109 -8.42 -3.49 -3.59
N ASP A 110 -8.16 -3.78 -2.32
CA ASP A 110 -7.92 -5.15 -1.86
C ASP A 110 -9.26 -5.89 -1.67
N ALA A 111 -9.27 -7.21 -1.86
CA ALA A 111 -10.50 -8.02 -1.83
C ALA A 111 -11.19 -8.08 -0.46
N ASP A 112 -10.48 -7.73 0.61
CA ASP A 112 -10.97 -7.67 1.99
C ASP A 112 -11.29 -6.24 2.46
N THR A 113 -11.36 -5.28 1.52
CA THR A 113 -11.64 -3.88 1.79
C THR A 113 -13.06 -3.50 1.40
N SER A 114 -13.81 -2.97 2.37
CA SER A 114 -15.15 -2.44 2.21
C SER A 114 -15.08 -0.93 1.99
N VAL A 115 -15.46 -0.45 0.81
CA VAL A 115 -15.44 0.96 0.44
C VAL A 115 -16.80 1.60 0.75
N ARG A 116 -16.81 2.76 1.42
CA ARG A 116 -18.07 3.50 1.64
C ARG A 116 -18.60 4.06 0.31
N GLU A 117 -19.92 4.08 0.17
CA GLU A 117 -20.65 4.40 -1.06
C GLU A 117 -20.19 5.69 -1.77
N ASP A 118 -19.96 6.77 -1.02
CA ASP A 118 -19.57 8.08 -1.56
C ASP A 118 -18.06 8.23 -1.81
N SER A 119 -17.25 7.31 -1.32
CA SER A 119 -15.79 7.44 -1.31
C SER A 119 -15.17 7.46 -2.70
N LEU A 120 -15.68 6.65 -3.64
CA LEU A 120 -15.17 6.65 -5.01
C LEU A 120 -15.45 7.99 -5.69
N ASN A 121 -16.67 8.54 -5.52
CA ASN A 121 -17.06 9.84 -6.06
C ASN A 121 -16.17 10.97 -5.50
N ARG A 122 -15.83 10.92 -4.21
CA ARG A 122 -14.93 11.90 -3.59
C ARG A 122 -13.51 11.86 -4.17
N LEU A 123 -12.97 10.66 -4.39
CA LEU A 123 -11.65 10.50 -5.03
C LEU A 123 -11.67 11.04 -6.48
N VAL A 124 -12.69 10.69 -7.26
CA VAL A 124 -12.85 11.20 -8.63
C VAL A 124 -12.98 12.72 -8.64
N ALA A 125 -13.82 13.29 -7.78
CA ALA A 125 -14.05 14.73 -7.71
C ALA A 125 -12.77 15.50 -7.36
N ALA A 126 -11.98 15.01 -6.40
CA ALA A 126 -10.70 15.62 -6.03
C ALA A 126 -9.70 15.59 -7.20
N CYS A 127 -9.57 14.44 -7.88
CA CYS A 127 -8.75 14.33 -9.08
C CYS A 127 -9.26 15.25 -10.21
N ALA A 128 -10.56 15.27 -10.49
CA ALA A 128 -11.12 16.12 -11.54
C ALA A 128 -10.87 17.61 -11.29
N ASN A 129 -10.92 18.03 -10.01
CA ASN A 129 -10.68 19.41 -9.62
C ASN A 129 -9.19 19.82 -9.71
N ASP A 130 -8.26 18.89 -9.49
CA ASP A 130 -6.81 19.16 -9.59
C ASP A 130 -6.10 18.18 -10.53
N GLY A 131 -5.79 18.69 -11.73
CA GLY A 131 -5.07 17.96 -12.77
C GLY A 131 -3.64 17.54 -12.40
N LYS A 132 -3.05 18.08 -11.32
CA LYS A 132 -1.72 17.68 -10.83
C LYS A 132 -1.76 16.45 -9.93
N ILE A 133 -2.93 16.02 -9.47
CA ILE A 133 -3.05 14.81 -8.65
C ILE A 133 -2.84 13.59 -9.55
N ALA A 134 -1.72 12.90 -9.36
CA ALA A 134 -1.39 11.64 -10.06
C ALA A 134 -1.83 10.41 -9.28
N GLY A 135 -1.92 10.51 -7.95
CA GLY A 135 -2.43 9.46 -7.09
C GLY A 135 -3.11 10.03 -5.86
N ILE A 136 -4.19 9.40 -5.41
CA ILE A 136 -4.97 9.83 -4.26
C ILE A 136 -5.49 8.64 -3.48
N CYS A 137 -5.47 8.73 -2.16
CA CYS A 137 -6.09 7.76 -1.27
C CYS A 137 -6.98 8.46 -0.25
N GLY A 138 -7.81 7.69 0.43
CA GLY A 138 -8.57 8.18 1.58
C GLY A 138 -8.24 7.42 2.85
N GLU A 139 -9.05 7.64 3.88
CA GLU A 139 -8.90 7.03 5.19
C GLU A 139 -9.22 5.54 5.15
N THR A 140 -8.28 4.73 5.65
CA THR A 140 -8.45 3.30 5.87
C THR A 140 -8.59 3.04 7.37
N ALA A 141 -9.74 2.53 7.77
CA ALA A 141 -10.03 2.13 9.14
C ALA A 141 -10.20 0.60 9.25
N LEU A 142 -10.46 0.13 10.46
CA LEU A 142 -10.67 -1.29 10.75
C LEU A 142 -12.16 -1.61 10.82
N GLN A 143 -12.54 -2.78 10.29
CA GLN A 143 -13.92 -3.30 10.40
C GLN A 143 -14.12 -4.24 11.59
N ASN A 144 -13.04 -4.74 12.18
CA ASN A 144 -13.04 -5.73 13.26
C ASN A 144 -12.25 -5.23 14.49
N ASP A 145 -12.28 -3.93 14.73
CA ASP A 145 -11.55 -3.22 15.80
C ASP A 145 -11.79 -3.81 17.20
N GLU A 146 -13.00 -4.25 17.51
CA GLU A 146 -13.37 -4.73 18.85
C GLU A 146 -13.26 -6.25 19.06
N LYS A 147 -12.80 -7.02 18.07
CA LYS A 147 -12.87 -8.49 18.15
C LYS A 147 -11.84 -9.14 19.07
N THR A 148 -10.58 -8.72 19.02
CA THR A 148 -9.51 -9.32 19.82
C THR A 148 -8.57 -8.25 20.36
N TRP A 149 -7.78 -8.60 21.37
CA TRP A 149 -6.71 -7.73 21.85
C TRP A 149 -5.79 -7.24 20.72
N TRP A 150 -5.54 -8.08 19.72
CA TRP A 150 -4.70 -7.74 18.57
C TRP A 150 -5.35 -6.72 17.63
N THR A 151 -6.67 -6.79 17.41
CA THR A 151 -7.38 -5.81 16.58
C THR A 151 -7.52 -4.47 17.30
N MET A 152 -7.79 -4.50 18.62
CA MET A 152 -7.95 -3.32 19.47
C MET A 152 -6.71 -2.43 19.48
N ILE A 153 -5.50 -3.01 19.56
CA ILE A 153 -4.25 -2.25 19.53
C ILE A 153 -4.07 -1.50 18.20
N GLN A 154 -4.52 -2.10 17.10
CA GLN A 154 -4.28 -1.58 15.76
C GLN A 154 -5.16 -0.37 15.41
N VAL A 155 -6.23 -0.09 16.14
CA VAL A 155 -7.13 1.04 15.85
C VAL A 155 -6.40 2.37 15.89
N TYR A 156 -5.71 2.64 16.99
CA TYR A 156 -4.95 3.88 17.16
C TYR A 156 -3.75 3.92 16.21
N GLU A 157 -3.10 2.80 15.97
CA GLU A 157 -2.00 2.72 15.01
C GLU A 157 -2.43 3.06 13.58
N TYR A 158 -3.56 2.51 13.12
CA TYR A 158 -4.14 2.84 11.82
C TYR A 158 -4.53 4.31 11.76
N PHE A 159 -5.10 4.87 12.83
CA PHE A 159 -5.37 6.31 12.88
C PHE A 159 -4.08 7.15 12.70
N ILE A 160 -3.00 6.82 13.41
CA ILE A 160 -1.74 7.57 13.29
C ILE A 160 -1.12 7.40 11.90
N SER A 161 -1.04 6.18 11.38
CA SER A 161 -0.32 5.86 10.14
C SER A 161 -1.12 6.09 8.85
N HIS A 162 -2.43 5.86 8.88
CA HIS A 162 -3.32 5.93 7.71
C HIS A 162 -4.20 7.17 7.67
N HIS A 163 -4.33 7.93 8.76
CA HIS A 163 -5.02 9.22 8.78
C HIS A 163 -4.05 10.36 9.07
N LEU A 164 -3.47 10.43 10.28
CA LEU A 164 -2.74 11.62 10.72
C LEU A 164 -1.45 11.86 9.93
N ALA A 165 -0.61 10.84 9.76
CA ALA A 165 0.63 10.94 9.00
C ALA A 165 0.35 11.29 7.53
N LYS A 166 -0.62 10.63 6.89
CA LYS A 166 -0.99 10.91 5.50
C LYS A 166 -1.57 12.30 5.30
N ALA A 167 -2.41 12.76 6.23
CA ALA A 167 -2.92 14.12 6.22
C ALA A 167 -1.76 15.13 6.33
N PHE A 168 -0.80 14.89 7.22
CA PHE A 168 0.39 15.70 7.36
C PHE A 168 1.22 15.72 6.06
N GLU A 169 1.59 14.58 5.51
CA GLU A 169 2.36 14.51 4.26
C GLU A 169 1.65 15.15 3.06
N SER A 170 0.33 14.97 2.97
CA SER A 170 -0.51 15.59 1.94
C SER A 170 -0.45 17.12 1.97
N LEU A 171 -0.33 17.73 3.17
CA LEU A 171 -0.12 19.18 3.32
C LEU A 171 1.25 19.63 2.77
N PHE A 172 2.28 18.79 2.88
CA PHE A 172 3.62 19.06 2.32
C PHE A 172 3.71 18.80 0.79
N GLY A 173 2.60 18.37 0.18
CA GLY A 173 2.47 18.27 -1.28
C GLY A 173 2.45 16.84 -1.81
N SER A 174 2.95 15.86 -1.05
CA SER A 174 3.04 14.47 -1.49
C SER A 174 3.01 13.48 -0.33
N VAL A 175 2.04 12.57 -0.33
CA VAL A 175 2.02 11.37 0.52
C VAL A 175 3.11 10.42 0.03
N THR A 176 3.96 9.95 0.95
CA THR A 176 5.14 9.12 0.61
C THR A 176 4.77 7.66 0.31
N CYS A 177 3.56 7.26 0.71
CA CYS A 177 3.03 5.92 0.54
C CYS A 177 1.50 5.93 0.33
N LEU A 178 1.05 5.66 -0.89
CA LEU A 178 -0.34 5.36 -1.15
C LEU A 178 -0.66 3.89 -0.80
N PRO A 179 -1.72 3.61 -0.04
CA PRO A 179 -2.03 2.25 0.42
C PRO A 179 -2.67 1.43 -0.70
N GLY A 180 -2.19 0.21 -0.92
CA GLY A 180 -2.70 -0.63 -2.01
C GLY A 180 -4.16 -1.08 -1.86
N CYS A 181 -4.75 -0.96 -0.68
CA CYS A 181 -6.11 -1.37 -0.39
C CYS A 181 -7.17 -0.34 -0.81
N PHE A 182 -6.80 0.94 -1.00
CA PHE A 182 -7.74 2.02 -1.27
C PHE A 182 -7.05 3.24 -1.90
N THR A 183 -6.67 3.12 -3.17
CA THR A 183 -5.98 4.18 -3.91
C THR A 183 -6.47 4.31 -5.32
N MET A 184 -6.62 5.54 -5.81
CA MET A 184 -6.87 5.87 -7.19
C MET A 184 -5.63 6.52 -7.83
N TYR A 185 -5.24 6.03 -8.99
CA TYR A 185 -4.19 6.61 -9.81
C TYR A 185 -4.78 7.21 -11.08
N ARG A 186 -4.19 8.31 -11.55
CA ARG A 186 -4.49 8.89 -12.85
C ARG A 186 -3.69 8.16 -13.93
N LEU A 187 -4.34 7.78 -15.03
CA LEU A 187 -3.69 7.06 -16.13
C LEU A 187 -2.79 7.96 -16.95
N ARG A 188 -3.27 9.17 -17.27
CA ARG A 188 -2.60 10.16 -18.13
C ARG A 188 -2.73 11.55 -17.55
N THR A 189 -1.86 12.49 -17.92
CA THR A 189 -2.01 13.90 -17.56
C THR A 189 -3.40 14.45 -17.93
N ALA A 190 -3.84 15.54 -17.30
CA ALA A 190 -5.20 16.07 -17.49
C ALA A 190 -5.53 16.46 -18.95
N ASP A 191 -4.51 16.83 -19.73
CA ASP A 191 -4.58 17.07 -21.18
C ASP A 191 -4.59 15.76 -22.02
N LYS A 192 -4.61 14.60 -21.35
CA LYS A 192 -4.60 13.23 -21.90
C LYS A 192 -3.37 12.88 -22.74
N GLY A 193 -2.35 13.74 -22.77
CA GLY A 193 -1.20 13.59 -23.68
C GLY A 193 -0.09 12.68 -23.16
N LYS A 194 0.18 12.66 -21.85
CA LYS A 194 1.33 11.94 -21.28
C LYS A 194 0.90 10.83 -20.33
N PRO A 195 1.41 9.60 -20.47
CA PRO A 195 1.12 8.52 -19.54
C PRO A 195 1.76 8.78 -18.18
N LEU A 196 1.05 8.43 -17.10
CA LEU A 196 1.51 8.55 -15.72
C LEU A 196 1.79 7.16 -15.14
N ILE A 197 0.84 6.57 -14.42
CA ILE A 197 0.98 5.23 -13.82
C ILE A 197 1.25 4.14 -14.87
N ILE A 198 0.80 4.36 -16.12
CA ILE A 198 1.04 3.45 -17.26
C ILE A 198 2.25 3.84 -18.10
N SER A 199 3.15 4.69 -17.61
CA SER A 199 4.35 5.07 -18.35
C SER A 199 5.37 3.94 -18.45
N ASP A 200 6.13 3.93 -19.54
CA ASP A 200 7.16 2.90 -19.77
C ASP A 200 8.19 2.85 -18.65
N GLY A 201 8.62 4.02 -18.12
CA GLY A 201 9.58 4.09 -17.02
C GLY A 201 9.09 3.41 -15.75
N VAL A 202 7.85 3.71 -15.33
CA VAL A 202 7.24 3.09 -14.15
C VAL A 202 7.07 1.58 -14.37
N ILE A 203 6.54 1.16 -15.53
CA ILE A 203 6.32 -0.26 -15.83
C ILE A 203 7.64 -1.02 -15.88
N GLN A 204 8.69 -0.45 -16.50
CA GLN A 204 9.99 -1.11 -16.63
C GLN A 204 10.66 -1.35 -15.27
N GLU A 205 10.66 -0.37 -14.38
CA GLU A 205 11.24 -0.52 -13.04
C GLU A 205 10.37 -1.39 -12.12
N TYR A 206 9.04 -1.35 -12.29
CA TYR A 206 8.11 -2.14 -11.47
C TYR A 206 8.00 -3.61 -11.90
N SER A 207 8.27 -3.91 -13.18
CA SER A 207 8.24 -5.26 -13.77
C SER A 207 9.56 -6.04 -13.65
N VAL A 208 10.53 -5.54 -12.88
CA VAL A 208 11.80 -6.24 -12.66
C VAL A 208 11.54 -7.64 -12.09
N CYS A 209 11.94 -8.65 -12.87
CA CYS A 209 11.72 -10.07 -12.58
C CYS A 209 12.85 -10.66 -11.73
N ASP A 210 14.10 -10.36 -12.10
CA ASP A 210 15.27 -10.85 -11.37
C ASP A 210 15.65 -9.88 -10.26
N VAL A 211 15.57 -10.37 -9.03
CA VAL A 211 15.75 -9.56 -7.82
C VAL A 211 16.91 -10.12 -7.04
N ASP A 212 18.08 -9.55 -7.31
CA ASP A 212 19.40 -9.98 -6.85
C ASP A 212 19.72 -9.56 -5.41
N THR A 213 19.15 -8.45 -4.94
CA THR A 213 19.47 -7.88 -3.62
C THR A 213 18.32 -8.00 -2.62
N LEU A 214 18.66 -8.13 -1.34
CA LEU A 214 17.71 -8.11 -0.23
C LEU A 214 16.85 -6.83 -0.27
N HIS A 215 17.47 -5.71 -0.60
CA HIS A 215 16.81 -4.41 -0.71
C HIS A 215 15.70 -4.44 -1.78
N LYS A 216 16.02 -4.81 -3.03
CA LYS A 216 15.01 -4.89 -4.08
C LYS A 216 13.94 -5.94 -3.79
N LYS A 217 14.27 -7.05 -3.12
CA LYS A 217 13.26 -8.07 -2.71
C LYS A 217 12.25 -7.49 -1.74
N ASN A 218 12.69 -6.71 -0.76
CA ASN A 218 11.80 -6.03 0.17
C ASN A 218 10.91 -4.99 -0.54
N LEU A 219 11.46 -4.24 -1.50
CA LEU A 219 10.68 -3.27 -2.28
C LEU A 219 9.62 -3.93 -3.18
N LEU A 220 10.01 -4.95 -3.94
CA LEU A 220 9.18 -5.51 -5.01
C LEU A 220 8.28 -6.67 -4.59
N ALA A 221 8.58 -7.37 -3.49
CA ALA A 221 7.81 -8.53 -3.04
C ALA A 221 7.05 -8.31 -1.73
N LEU A 222 7.48 -7.36 -0.89
CA LEU A 222 6.85 -7.09 0.42
C LEU A 222 6.16 -5.73 0.48
N GLY A 223 6.72 -4.73 -0.20
CA GLY A 223 6.27 -3.34 -0.21
C GLY A 223 5.87 -2.83 -1.59
N GLU A 224 5.31 -3.67 -2.45
CA GLU A 224 5.09 -3.34 -3.86
C GLU A 224 4.22 -2.09 -4.06
N ASP A 225 3.24 -1.84 -3.18
CA ASP A 225 2.39 -0.64 -3.22
C ASP A 225 3.17 0.63 -2.79
N ARG A 226 4.05 0.48 -1.79
CA ARG A 226 4.95 1.57 -1.33
C ARG A 226 5.92 1.94 -2.43
N TYR A 227 6.56 0.94 -3.01
CA TYR A 227 7.55 1.13 -4.06
C TYR A 227 6.92 1.72 -5.33
N LEU A 228 5.68 1.35 -5.67
CA LEU A 228 4.95 1.98 -6.76
C LEU A 228 4.76 3.48 -6.55
N THR A 229 4.45 3.91 -5.31
CA THR A 229 4.36 5.35 -4.97
C THR A 229 5.73 6.04 -5.10
N THR A 230 6.80 5.37 -4.68
CA THR A 230 8.19 5.85 -4.83
C THR A 230 8.58 6.03 -6.29
N LEU A 231 8.28 5.03 -7.15
CA LEU A 231 8.52 5.11 -8.60
C LEU A 231 7.73 6.25 -9.25
N MET A 232 6.46 6.39 -8.87
CA MET A 232 5.63 7.49 -9.35
C MET A 232 6.22 8.85 -8.96
N THR A 233 6.68 9.01 -7.71
CA THR A 233 7.36 10.23 -7.25
C THR A 233 8.68 10.47 -8.01
N LYS A 234 9.44 9.42 -8.29
CA LYS A 234 10.70 9.47 -9.04
C LYS A 234 10.52 9.93 -10.49
N HIS A 235 9.52 9.39 -11.20
CA HIS A 235 9.28 9.69 -12.61
C HIS A 235 8.44 10.96 -12.82
N PHE A 236 7.58 11.31 -11.86
CA PHE A 236 6.68 12.45 -11.93
C PHE A 236 6.77 13.36 -10.68
N PRO A 237 7.94 13.95 -10.40
CA PRO A 237 8.17 14.76 -9.20
C PRO A 237 7.36 16.06 -9.16
N PHE A 238 6.85 16.52 -10.30
CA PHE A 238 5.99 17.70 -10.43
C PHE A 238 4.49 17.40 -10.19
N MET A 239 4.13 16.12 -10.10
CA MET A 239 2.77 15.69 -9.77
C MET A 239 2.61 15.53 -8.26
N SER A 240 1.37 15.53 -7.80
CA SER A 240 1.03 15.41 -6.38
C SER A 240 0.39 14.08 -6.05
N TYR A 241 0.69 13.59 -4.86
CA TYR A 241 0.12 12.38 -4.27
C TYR A 241 -0.62 12.78 -3.01
N LYS A 242 -1.94 12.60 -2.97
CA LYS A 242 -2.79 13.25 -1.97
C LYS A 242 -3.54 12.25 -1.10
N PHE A 243 -3.92 12.74 0.07
CA PHE A 243 -4.83 12.09 1.00
C PHE A 243 -6.04 12.98 1.20
N ILE A 244 -7.25 12.40 1.11
CA ILE A 244 -8.51 13.06 1.45
C ILE A 244 -9.23 12.28 2.57
N PRO A 245 -9.46 12.87 3.75
CA PRO A 245 -10.10 12.15 4.85
C PRO A 245 -11.57 11.84 4.59
N ASP A 246 -12.22 12.56 3.67
CA ASP A 246 -13.63 12.37 3.37
C ASP A 246 -13.91 11.08 2.59
N ALA A 247 -12.93 10.54 1.86
CA ALA A 247 -13.05 9.23 1.23
C ALA A 247 -12.63 8.16 2.25
N TYR A 248 -13.50 7.19 2.51
CA TYR A 248 -13.37 6.24 3.60
C TYR A 248 -13.55 4.79 3.15
N CYS A 249 -12.72 3.90 3.70
CA CYS A 249 -12.86 2.46 3.59
C CYS A 249 -12.52 1.76 4.92
N GLN A 250 -12.93 0.50 5.02
CA GLN A 250 -12.62 -0.37 6.15
C GLN A 250 -11.98 -1.67 5.67
N THR A 251 -10.98 -2.16 6.40
CA THR A 251 -10.28 -3.43 6.12
C THR A 251 -10.23 -4.31 7.37
N ALA A 252 -9.99 -5.62 7.19
CA ALA A 252 -9.81 -6.55 8.30
C ALA A 252 -8.39 -6.46 8.86
N ALA A 253 -8.27 -6.17 10.15
CA ALA A 253 -7.02 -6.32 10.89
C ALA A 253 -6.76 -7.79 11.26
N PRO A 254 -5.50 -8.22 11.39
CA PRO A 254 -5.14 -9.52 11.95
C PRO A 254 -5.75 -9.78 13.33
N GLU A 255 -6.47 -10.89 13.47
CA GLU A 255 -7.14 -11.26 14.73
C GLU A 255 -6.26 -12.12 15.65
N SER A 256 -5.13 -12.66 15.15
CA SER A 256 -4.21 -13.54 15.90
C SER A 256 -2.76 -13.08 15.82
N TRP A 257 -1.97 -13.43 16.85
CA TRP A 257 -0.55 -13.05 16.94
C TRP A 257 0.29 -13.50 15.75
N SER A 258 0.13 -14.74 15.28
CA SER A 258 0.94 -15.26 14.18
C SER A 258 0.70 -14.51 12.86
N VAL A 259 -0.55 -14.14 12.59
CA VAL A 259 -0.92 -13.34 11.42
C VAL A 259 -0.42 -11.91 11.58
N LEU A 260 -0.58 -11.31 12.77
CA LEU A 260 -0.05 -9.99 13.09
C LEU A 260 1.47 -9.95 12.91
N LEU A 261 2.22 -10.87 13.51
CA LEU A 261 3.67 -10.95 13.42
C LEU A 261 4.15 -11.05 11.96
N SER A 262 3.48 -11.89 11.16
CA SER A 262 3.77 -12.03 9.72
C SER A 262 3.51 -10.73 8.94
N GLN A 263 2.38 -10.07 9.21
CA GLN A 263 2.06 -8.77 8.60
C GLN A 263 3.11 -7.71 8.98
N ARG A 264 3.50 -7.66 10.26
CA ARG A 264 4.42 -6.64 10.77
C ARG A 264 5.83 -6.81 10.26
N ARG A 265 6.30 -8.06 10.13
CA ARG A 265 7.55 -8.36 9.42
C ARG A 265 7.57 -7.77 8.03
N ARG A 266 6.51 -7.98 7.25
CA ARG A 266 6.37 -7.42 5.89
C ARG A 266 6.40 -5.89 5.91
N TRP A 267 5.59 -5.28 6.77
CA TRP A 267 5.42 -3.84 6.80
C TRP A 267 6.65 -3.09 7.29
N ILE A 268 7.27 -3.54 8.40
CA ILE A 268 8.44 -2.88 8.97
C ILE A 268 9.62 -2.96 8.00
N ASN A 269 9.89 -4.16 7.46
CA ASN A 269 11.02 -4.34 6.55
C ASN A 269 10.82 -3.55 5.25
N SER A 270 9.65 -3.63 4.62
CA SER A 270 9.37 -2.85 3.40
C SER A 270 9.40 -1.33 3.64
N THR A 271 8.93 -0.86 4.79
CA THR A 271 8.98 0.57 5.16
C THR A 271 10.42 1.06 5.21
N MET A 272 11.33 0.35 5.89
CA MET A 272 12.74 0.75 5.95
C MET A 272 13.38 0.87 4.56
N HIS A 273 13.20 -0.17 3.74
CA HIS A 273 13.78 -0.19 2.40
C HIS A 273 13.18 0.89 1.51
N ASN A 274 11.87 1.15 1.61
CA ASN A 274 11.21 2.19 0.83
C ASN A 274 11.59 3.61 1.28
N LEU A 275 11.71 3.86 2.59
CA LEU A 275 12.18 5.15 3.11
C LEU A 275 13.63 5.44 2.69
N PHE A 276 14.48 4.42 2.64
CA PHE A 276 15.83 4.55 2.09
C PHE A 276 15.81 4.96 0.62
N GLU A 277 14.97 4.33 -0.21
CA GLU A 277 14.81 4.70 -1.63
C GLU A 277 14.28 6.14 -1.78
N LEU A 278 13.27 6.52 -0.99
CA LEU A 278 12.73 7.89 -0.97
C LEU A 278 13.81 8.92 -0.62
N MET A 279 14.70 8.63 0.34
CA MET A 279 15.83 9.52 0.66
C MET A 279 16.79 9.72 -0.51
N GLN A 280 16.89 8.76 -1.44
CA GLN A 280 17.76 8.86 -2.60
C GLN A 280 17.14 9.67 -3.74
N LEU A 281 15.83 9.95 -3.70
CA LEU A 281 15.18 10.84 -4.66
C LEU A 281 15.75 12.26 -4.54
N LYS A 282 16.13 12.82 -5.68
CA LYS A 282 16.70 14.17 -5.77
C LYS A 282 15.61 15.25 -5.66
N GLU A 283 14.44 14.97 -6.21
CA GLU A 283 13.34 15.92 -6.32
C GLU A 283 12.18 15.44 -5.43
N MET A 284 12.06 16.05 -4.26
CA MET A 284 10.89 15.88 -3.38
C MET A 284 10.35 17.25 -3.01
N CYS A 285 9.03 17.35 -2.87
CA CYS A 285 8.36 18.57 -2.45
C CYS A 285 8.89 19.04 -1.08
N GLY A 286 8.86 20.35 -0.83
CA GLY A 286 9.19 20.93 0.45
C GLY A 286 8.20 22.04 0.78
N PHE A 287 7.92 22.25 2.06
CA PHE A 287 7.08 23.34 2.51
C PHE A 287 7.79 24.11 3.63
N CYS A 288 7.83 25.44 3.51
CA CYS A 288 8.59 26.34 4.40
C CYS A 288 10.06 25.92 4.56
N CYS A 289 10.51 25.72 5.82
CA CYS A 289 11.89 25.41 6.18
C CYS A 289 12.22 23.91 6.18
N PHE A 290 11.24 23.04 5.95
CA PHE A 290 11.41 21.59 6.02
C PHE A 290 11.16 20.93 4.66
N SER A 291 12.19 20.27 4.13
CA SER A 291 12.06 19.41 2.95
C SER A 291 11.34 18.12 3.33
N MET A 292 10.50 17.55 2.44
CA MET A 292 9.98 16.19 2.64
C MET A 292 11.10 15.17 2.82
N ARG A 293 12.28 15.42 2.23
CA ARG A 293 13.46 14.59 2.47
C ARG A 293 13.88 14.53 3.93
N PHE A 294 13.75 15.65 4.64
CA PHE A 294 14.04 15.70 6.07
C PHE A 294 12.99 14.92 6.87
N VAL A 295 11.71 15.05 6.53
CA VAL A 295 10.63 14.28 7.15
C VAL A 295 10.86 12.77 6.96
N VAL A 296 11.14 12.33 5.73
CA VAL A 296 11.48 10.94 5.41
C VAL A 296 12.71 10.46 6.18
N PHE A 297 13.74 11.30 6.32
CA PHE A 297 14.92 10.97 7.12
C PHE A 297 14.59 10.76 8.61
N ILE A 298 13.78 11.65 9.20
CA ILE A 298 13.34 11.52 10.59
C ILE A 298 12.51 10.24 10.77
N ASP A 299 11.64 9.90 9.82
CA ASP A 299 10.84 8.67 9.87
C ASP A 299 11.72 7.41 9.74
N LEU A 300 12.68 7.40 8.82
CA LEU A 300 13.64 6.30 8.68
C LEU A 300 14.47 6.11 9.96
N PHE A 301 15.03 7.21 10.47
CA PHE A 301 15.83 7.19 11.68
C PHE A 301 14.99 6.71 12.87
N GLY A 302 13.79 7.28 13.04
CA GLY A 302 12.82 6.89 14.07
C GLY A 302 12.47 5.40 14.03
N THR A 303 12.22 4.87 12.84
CA THR A 303 11.94 3.44 12.63
C THR A 303 13.10 2.54 13.08
N ILE A 304 14.35 2.94 12.80
CA ILE A 304 15.54 2.18 13.17
C ILE A 304 15.81 2.24 14.68
N ILE A 305 15.67 3.42 15.31
CA ILE A 305 15.99 3.59 16.73
C ILE A 305 14.87 3.15 17.67
N LEU A 306 13.68 2.83 17.15
CA LEU A 306 12.50 2.53 17.95
C LEU A 306 12.72 1.48 19.06
N PRO A 307 13.47 0.37 18.83
CA PRO A 307 13.81 -0.58 19.89
C PRO A 307 14.67 0.03 21.00
N ALA A 308 15.67 0.85 20.62
CA ALA A 308 16.53 1.53 21.58
C ALA A 308 15.74 2.57 22.40
N THR A 309 14.80 3.29 21.77
CA THR A 309 13.88 4.21 22.45
C THR A 309 13.01 3.47 23.47
N CYS A 310 12.54 2.26 23.16
CA CYS A 310 11.78 1.44 24.10
C CYS A 310 12.61 1.04 25.33
N VAL A 311 13.87 0.62 25.13
CA VAL A 311 14.80 0.29 26.24
C VAL A 311 15.08 1.53 27.10
N TYR A 312 15.31 2.68 26.46
CA TYR A 312 15.53 3.95 27.15
C TYR A 312 14.31 4.36 27.98
N LEU A 313 13.09 4.18 27.47
CA LEU A 313 11.88 4.45 28.23
C LEU A 313 11.77 3.55 29.47
N GLY A 314 12.11 2.26 29.34
CA GLY A 314 12.20 1.34 30.48
C GLY A 314 13.22 1.79 31.54
N TYR A 315 14.38 2.30 31.09
CA TYR A 315 15.40 2.87 31.98
C TYR A 315 14.90 4.13 32.70
N LEU A 316 14.16 5.02 32.02
CA LEU A 316 13.56 6.20 32.66
C LEU A 316 12.54 5.82 33.74
N ILE A 317 11.70 4.81 33.48
CA ILE A 317 10.75 4.29 34.46
C ILE A 317 11.50 3.74 35.68
N TYR A 318 12.56 2.96 35.47
CA TYR A 318 13.40 2.46 36.56
C TYR A 318 13.96 3.62 37.39
N LEU A 319 14.59 4.61 36.76
CA LEU A 319 15.21 5.75 37.43
C LEU A 319 14.22 6.55 38.30
N VAL A 320 13.01 6.77 37.79
CA VAL A 320 11.94 7.45 38.54
C VAL A 320 11.45 6.57 39.69
N SER A 321 11.31 5.26 39.49
CA SER A 321 10.81 4.33 40.51
C SER A 321 11.80 4.06 41.64
N SER A 322 13.10 4.01 41.34
CA SER A 322 14.17 3.74 42.31
C SER A 322 14.56 4.99 43.09
N GLY A 323 14.18 6.18 42.61
CA GLY A 323 14.64 7.46 43.16
C GLY A 323 16.15 7.68 43.02
N THR A 324 16.84 6.83 42.24
CA THR A 324 18.30 6.89 42.08
C THR A 324 18.65 7.69 40.82
N GLY A 325 18.97 8.97 40.98
CA GLY A 325 19.46 9.81 39.88
C GLY A 325 18.65 11.08 39.67
N GLN A 326 19.00 11.84 38.62
CA GLN A 326 18.32 13.08 38.29
C GLN A 326 16.96 12.81 37.63
N PHE A 327 15.90 13.43 38.16
CA PHE A 327 14.55 13.28 37.61
C PHE A 327 14.49 13.73 36.13
N PRO A 328 14.02 12.89 35.20
CA PRO A 328 14.09 13.14 33.76
C PRO A 328 12.94 14.06 33.30
N LEU A 329 12.92 15.29 33.83
CA LEU A 329 11.84 16.25 33.63
C LEU A 329 11.59 16.55 32.14
N ILE A 330 12.66 16.75 31.37
CA ILE A 330 12.56 17.09 29.94
C ILE A 330 11.88 15.96 29.16
N SER A 331 12.27 14.70 29.38
CA SER A 331 11.68 13.55 28.69
C SER A 331 10.20 13.37 29.00
N ILE A 332 9.81 13.58 30.27
CA ILE A 332 8.41 13.51 30.70
C ILE A 332 7.59 14.63 30.07
N ILE A 333 8.10 15.86 30.05
CA ILE A 333 7.44 17.00 29.39
C ILE A 333 7.26 16.72 27.90
N MET A 334 8.29 16.18 27.22
CA MET A 334 8.20 15.83 25.79
C MET A 334 7.16 14.75 25.52
N LEU A 335 7.11 13.68 26.31
CA LEU A 335 6.10 12.62 26.18
C LEU A 335 4.68 13.16 26.44
N ALA A 336 4.53 13.97 27.49
CA ALA A 336 3.25 14.61 27.81
C ALA A 336 2.81 15.57 26.71
N ALA A 337 3.74 16.31 26.09
CA ALA A 337 3.44 17.19 24.96
C ALA A 337 2.99 16.39 23.73
N VAL A 338 3.69 15.31 23.38
CA VAL A 338 3.37 14.49 22.19
C VAL A 338 1.99 13.82 22.33
N TYR A 339 1.78 13.04 23.40
CA TYR A 339 0.50 12.35 23.61
C TYR A 339 -0.61 13.30 24.04
N GLY A 340 -0.29 14.35 24.79
CA GLY A 340 -1.25 15.38 25.21
C GLY A 340 -1.76 16.21 24.03
N LEU A 341 -0.91 16.56 23.07
CA LEU A 341 -1.34 17.24 21.85
C LEU A 341 -2.31 16.37 21.04
N GLN A 342 -2.02 15.07 20.91
CA GLN A 342 -2.91 14.14 20.22
C GLN A 342 -4.24 13.98 20.96
N ALA A 343 -4.21 13.83 22.28
CA ALA A 343 -5.42 13.79 23.11
C ALA A 343 -6.25 15.07 22.93
N LEU A 344 -5.61 16.24 22.91
CA LEU A 344 -6.27 17.51 22.65
C LEU A 344 -6.94 17.53 21.26
N ILE A 345 -6.25 17.03 20.22
CA ILE A 345 -6.84 16.92 18.87
C ILE A 345 -8.09 16.04 18.89
N PHE A 346 -8.07 14.90 19.58
CA PHE A 346 -9.23 14.02 19.71
C PHE A 346 -10.40 14.69 20.42
N ILE A 347 -10.14 15.45 21.48
CA ILE A 347 -11.15 16.22 22.21
C ILE A 347 -11.78 17.28 21.30
N LEU A 348 -10.95 18.05 20.59
CA LEU A 348 -11.41 19.09 19.68
C LEU A 348 -12.25 18.53 18.52
N LYS A 349 -11.87 17.37 17.99
CA LYS A 349 -12.64 16.65 16.97
C LYS A 349 -13.84 15.88 17.52
N ARG A 350 -14.08 15.90 18.84
CA ARG A 350 -15.14 15.13 19.54
C ARG A 350 -15.05 13.62 19.31
N GLN A 351 -13.84 13.09 19.08
CA GLN A 351 -13.58 11.67 18.85
C GLN A 351 -13.02 11.01 20.11
N TRP A 352 -13.81 11.03 21.19
CA TRP A 352 -13.38 10.57 22.52
C TRP A 352 -12.93 9.11 22.53
N GLN A 353 -13.46 8.26 21.65
CA GLN A 353 -13.05 6.86 21.56
C GLN A 353 -11.54 6.68 21.29
N HIS A 354 -10.91 7.60 20.54
CA HIS A 354 -9.49 7.48 20.22
C HIS A 354 -8.56 7.68 21.41
N ILE A 355 -9.02 8.34 22.48
CA ILE A 355 -8.26 8.41 23.73
C ILE A 355 -8.19 7.03 24.39
N GLY A 356 -9.30 6.29 24.41
CA GLY A 356 -9.32 4.90 24.89
C GLY A 356 -8.39 3.99 24.07
N TRP A 357 -8.47 4.09 22.75
CA TRP A 357 -7.58 3.34 21.84
C TRP A 357 -6.11 3.71 22.00
N MET A 358 -5.80 4.99 22.25
CA MET A 358 -4.44 5.46 22.54
C MET A 358 -3.89 4.81 23.81
N ILE A 359 -4.69 4.71 24.88
CA ILE A 359 -4.26 4.05 26.13
C ILE A 359 -3.95 2.56 25.86
N ILE A 360 -4.81 1.85 25.14
CA ILE A 360 -4.58 0.45 24.75
C ILE A 360 -3.27 0.31 23.96
N TYR A 361 -3.02 1.20 23.02
CA TYR A 361 -1.78 1.21 22.25
C TYR A 361 -0.54 1.49 23.11
N ILE A 362 -0.62 2.44 24.05
CA ILE A 362 0.48 2.74 24.99
C ILE A 362 0.85 1.50 25.82
N LEU A 363 -0.14 0.70 26.27
CA LEU A 363 0.13 -0.57 26.96
C LEU A 363 0.83 -1.59 26.06
N ALA A 364 0.51 -1.59 24.77
CA ALA A 364 1.14 -2.46 23.78
C ALA A 364 2.47 -1.91 23.22
N PHE A 365 2.91 -0.71 23.65
CA PHE A 365 4.11 -0.06 23.14
C PHE A 365 5.36 -0.95 23.18
N PRO A 366 5.67 -1.72 24.25
CA PRO A 366 6.83 -2.60 24.24
C PRO A 366 6.79 -3.68 23.14
N ILE A 367 5.59 -4.17 22.81
CA ILE A 367 5.42 -5.16 21.75
C ILE A 367 5.67 -4.51 20.39
N TYR A 368 5.08 -3.33 20.15
CA TYR A 368 5.16 -2.64 18.86
C TYR A 368 6.48 -1.92 18.60
N SER A 369 7.15 -1.47 19.65
CA SER A 369 8.39 -0.69 19.54
C SER A 369 9.64 -1.54 19.75
N PHE A 370 9.55 -2.70 20.39
CA PHE A 370 10.71 -3.57 20.63
C PHE A 370 10.55 -4.95 19.98
N VAL A 371 9.54 -5.73 20.36
CA VAL A 371 9.41 -7.13 19.93
C VAL A 371 9.22 -7.24 18.41
N LEU A 372 8.25 -6.51 17.86
CA LEU A 372 7.92 -6.56 16.44
C LEU A 372 9.08 -6.05 15.54
N PRO A 373 9.73 -4.90 15.81
CA PRO A 373 10.84 -4.43 14.98
C PRO A 373 12.08 -5.33 15.07
N ILE A 374 12.48 -5.78 16.27
CA ILE A 374 13.63 -6.68 16.44
C ILE A 374 13.39 -8.00 15.69
N TYR A 375 12.20 -8.59 15.83
CA TYR A 375 11.84 -9.78 15.06
C TYR A 375 11.89 -9.52 13.55
N SER A 376 11.38 -8.37 13.10
CA SER A 376 11.35 -8.01 11.68
C SER A 376 12.76 -7.85 11.11
N PHE A 377 13.63 -7.14 11.82
CA PHE A 377 15.03 -6.92 11.45
C PHE A 377 15.83 -8.23 11.42
N TRP A 378 15.58 -9.13 12.38
CA TRP A 378 16.21 -10.44 12.41
C TRP A 378 15.78 -11.34 11.24
N ASN A 379 14.54 -11.16 10.74
CA ASN A 379 13.94 -11.99 9.68
C ASN A 379 13.75 -11.20 8.37
N GLN A 380 14.67 -10.31 8.01
CA GLN A 380 14.58 -9.48 6.80
C GLN A 380 14.62 -10.27 5.49
N ASP A 381 15.21 -11.45 5.50
CA ASP A 381 15.32 -12.40 4.38
C ASP A 381 14.11 -13.35 4.28
N ASN A 382 13.15 -13.28 5.21
CA ASN A 382 11.97 -14.13 5.19
C ASN A 382 10.83 -13.55 4.34
N PHE A 383 10.79 -13.99 3.08
CA PHE A 383 9.77 -13.63 2.09
C PHE A 383 8.54 -14.56 2.08
N SER A 384 8.43 -15.50 3.04
CA SER A 384 7.27 -16.39 3.10
C SER A 384 6.04 -15.64 3.59
N TRP A 385 5.13 -15.28 2.67
CA TRP A 385 3.85 -14.66 3.00
C TRP A 385 2.73 -15.44 2.32
N GLY A 386 1.70 -15.82 3.09
CA GLY A 386 0.57 -16.63 2.58
C GLY A 386 0.91 -18.07 2.17
N ASN A 387 2.16 -18.52 2.35
CA ASN A 387 2.57 -19.91 2.20
C ASN A 387 2.40 -20.64 3.53
N THR A 388 1.18 -21.09 3.83
CA THR A 388 0.90 -21.85 5.05
C THR A 388 1.54 -23.23 5.08
N ARG A 389 2.22 -23.67 4.00
CA ARG A 389 3.06 -24.87 3.96
C ARG A 389 4.18 -24.68 2.94
N ILE A 390 5.38 -24.38 3.41
CA ILE A 390 6.58 -24.75 2.65
C ILE A 390 6.68 -26.27 2.84
N VAL A 391 6.30 -27.03 1.82
CA VAL A 391 6.64 -28.46 1.79
C VAL A 391 8.14 -28.50 1.58
N ILE A 392 8.87 -28.73 2.68
CA ILE A 392 10.28 -29.09 2.62
C ILE A 392 10.28 -30.48 1.96
N GLY A 393 10.66 -30.52 0.69
CA GLY A 393 10.99 -31.74 -0.03
C GLY A 393 12.44 -32.13 0.22
#